data_AF-A0ABD1FDJ4-F1
#
_entry.id   AF-A0ABD1FDJ4-F1
#
_cell.length_a   1.000
_cell.length_b   1.000
_cell.length_c   1.000
_cell.angle_alpha   90.00
_cell.angle_beta   90.00
_cell.angle_gamma   90.00
#
_symmetry.space_group_name_H-M   'P 1'
#
loop_
_entity.id
_entity.type
_entity.pdbx_description
1 polymer ?
#
loop_
_entity_poly.entity_id
_entity_poly.type
_entity_poly.pdbx_seq_one_letter_code
_entity_poly.pdbx_strand_id
1 'polypeptide(L)'
;MVEDTETAATIRSQNFTQIPLEQASPIDSPSEIPERQYKMVQVVQHPNDETIAATPNDSPTSSVTDQAYRIVTSSMMADPIHQTNPVTALSLLETALTNRNVPLAKHYIDNLAELIRKDNALTILHRMGRWVHASELDRQLNFEPSAPPLVDNAQERNDDWMKQPLNRIRDRALREIDKDGDYFLKQTEFEELHYQDVLDITVRDTLRVSSELVVYSAIMRWASNECQRKGLSNEDVNMKAVLKDLIYAPR
;
A
#
# COMPACT_ATOMS: atom_id res chain seq x y z
N MET A 1 21.22 -68.46 -23.63
CA MET A 1 20.03 -69.28 -23.86
C MET A 1 18.85 -68.38 -23.51
N VAL A 2 18.30 -67.64 -24.48
CA VAL A 2 17.14 -68.06 -25.32
C VAL A 2 15.90 -68.12 -24.40
N GLU A 3 14.84 -67.33 -24.51
CA GLU A 3 14.23 -66.60 -25.63
C GLU A 3 13.20 -65.57 -25.10
N ASP A 4 12.84 -64.67 -26.00
CA ASP A 4 11.80 -63.64 -25.98
C ASP A 4 10.40 -64.11 -25.55
N THR A 5 9.60 -63.20 -25.00
CA THR A 5 8.25 -62.94 -25.56
C THR A 5 7.77 -61.52 -25.23
N GLU A 6 7.59 -60.80 -26.32
CA GLU A 6 6.93 -59.53 -26.53
C GLU A 6 5.41 -59.65 -26.28
N THR A 7 4.76 -58.64 -25.70
CA THR A 7 3.30 -58.48 -25.82
C THR A 7 2.96 -56.99 -25.91
N ALA A 8 2.57 -56.62 -27.13
CA ALA A 8 2.11 -55.30 -27.52
C ALA A 8 0.78 -54.95 -26.84
N ALA A 9 0.66 -53.70 -26.38
CA ALA A 9 -0.61 -53.10 -26.00
C ALA A 9 -0.93 -51.90 -26.91
N THR A 10 -2.10 -52.04 -27.53
CA THR A 10 -2.72 -51.26 -28.60
C THR A 10 -3.09 -49.82 -28.23
N ILE A 11 -2.70 -48.92 -29.15
CA ILE A 11 -3.27 -47.63 -29.58
C ILE A 11 -4.64 -47.24 -28.99
N ARG A 12 -4.73 -46.02 -28.45
CA ARG A 12 -5.91 -45.17 -28.66
C ARG A 12 -5.54 -43.69 -28.74
N SER A 13 -5.27 -43.25 -29.97
CA SER A 13 -5.22 -41.85 -30.37
C SER A 13 -6.55 -41.19 -30.06
N GLN A 14 -6.54 -40.14 -29.24
CA GLN A 14 -7.68 -39.23 -29.10
C GLN A 14 -7.48 -38.04 -30.05
N ASN A 15 -8.39 -37.98 -31.01
CA ASN A 15 -8.56 -36.89 -31.97
C ASN A 15 -8.87 -35.59 -31.22
N PHE A 16 -7.96 -34.61 -31.28
CA PHE A 16 -8.29 -33.22 -31.03
C PHE A 16 -9.00 -32.69 -32.28
N THR A 17 -10.32 -32.59 -32.20
CA THR A 17 -11.14 -31.89 -33.19
C THR A 17 -10.76 -30.42 -33.18
N GLN A 18 -10.25 -29.96 -34.33
CA GLN A 18 -10.00 -28.56 -34.65
C GLN A 18 -11.30 -27.74 -34.52
N ILE A 19 -11.25 -26.65 -33.76
CA ILE A 19 -12.27 -25.60 -33.78
C ILE A 19 -11.89 -24.64 -34.92
N PRO A 20 -12.77 -24.33 -35.89
CA PRO A 20 -12.44 -23.43 -36.99
C PRO A 20 -12.30 -21.97 -36.53
N LEU A 21 -11.29 -21.28 -37.05
CA LEU A 21 -11.21 -19.82 -37.09
C LEU A 21 -12.40 -19.30 -37.91
N GLU A 22 -13.25 -18.49 -37.29
CA GLU A 22 -14.15 -17.61 -38.03
C GLU A 22 -13.65 -16.16 -37.91
N GLN A 23 -13.37 -15.60 -39.07
CA GLN A 23 -12.94 -14.23 -39.29
C GLN A 23 -14.16 -13.31 -39.24
N ALA A 24 -14.08 -12.20 -38.51
CA ALA A 24 -14.90 -11.03 -38.76
C ALA A 24 -14.02 -9.77 -38.59
N SER A 25 -13.85 -9.06 -39.70
CA SER A 25 -13.07 -7.82 -39.81
C SER A 25 -13.96 -6.58 -39.49
N PRO A 26 -13.51 -5.33 -39.70
CA PRO A 26 -13.47 -4.26 -38.70
C PRO A 26 -14.62 -3.25 -38.84
N ILE A 27 -15.06 -2.64 -37.73
CA ILE A 27 -16.03 -1.52 -37.79
C ILE A 27 -15.50 -0.33 -36.98
N ASP A 28 -15.00 0.64 -37.74
CA ASP A 28 -15.26 2.08 -37.68
C ASP A 28 -15.54 2.76 -36.32
N SER A 29 -14.64 3.67 -35.95
CA SER A 29 -14.91 4.91 -35.20
C SER A 29 -14.55 6.05 -36.15
N PRO A 30 -15.21 7.24 -36.16
CA PRO A 30 -15.54 8.01 -34.96
C PRO A 30 -16.83 8.88 -35.04
N SER A 31 -17.41 9.28 -33.90
CA SER A 31 -18.25 10.49 -33.85
C SER A 31 -18.47 11.04 -32.44
N GLU A 32 -18.06 12.30 -32.29
CA GLU A 32 -18.79 13.39 -31.65
C GLU A 32 -18.98 13.42 -30.13
N ILE A 33 -18.11 14.24 -29.53
CA ILE A 33 -18.24 14.89 -28.23
C ILE A 33 -19.28 16.02 -28.35
N PRO A 34 -20.31 16.11 -27.48
CA PRO A 34 -21.12 17.32 -27.39
C PRO A 34 -20.49 18.32 -26.40
N GLU A 35 -20.08 19.47 -26.94
CA GLU A 35 -19.68 20.67 -26.20
C GLU A 35 -20.80 21.12 -25.24
N ARG A 36 -20.49 21.22 -23.95
CA ARG A 36 -21.33 21.97 -23.00
C ARG A 36 -20.85 23.42 -22.93
N GLN A 37 -21.75 24.30 -23.32
CA GLN A 37 -21.65 25.76 -23.29
C GLN A 37 -21.26 26.28 -21.90
N TYR A 38 -20.16 27.04 -21.83
CA TYR A 38 -19.87 27.92 -20.71
C TYR A 38 -20.54 29.27 -20.95
N LYS A 39 -21.45 29.63 -20.05
CA LYS A 39 -22.17 30.89 -20.03
C LYS A 39 -21.25 32.00 -19.50
N MET A 40 -21.04 33.03 -20.31
CA MET A 40 -20.36 34.28 -19.92
C MET A 40 -21.05 34.93 -18.71
N VAL A 41 -20.25 35.27 -17.70
CA VAL A 41 -20.57 36.36 -16.76
C VAL A 41 -19.53 37.45 -17.00
N GLN A 42 -19.97 38.52 -17.66
CA GLN A 42 -19.23 39.78 -17.74
C GLN A 42 -19.55 40.61 -16.49
N VAL A 43 -18.53 41.08 -15.77
CA VAL A 43 -18.64 42.25 -14.90
C VAL A 43 -17.40 43.13 -15.10
N VAL A 44 -17.61 44.19 -15.89
CA VAL A 44 -17.14 45.58 -15.77
C VAL A 44 -15.66 45.86 -15.50
N GLN A 45 -15.00 46.40 -16.54
CA GLN A 45 -13.76 47.20 -16.48
C GLN A 45 -14.04 48.63 -15.97
N HIS A 46 -13.10 49.25 -15.24
CA HIS A 46 -12.33 50.44 -15.68
C HIS A 46 -11.26 50.86 -14.62
N PRO A 47 -10.24 51.66 -14.99
CA PRO A 47 -8.82 51.37 -14.75
C PRO A 47 -8.16 52.26 -13.69
N ASN A 48 -6.89 51.97 -13.37
CA ASN A 48 -5.81 52.97 -13.41
C ASN A 48 -4.45 52.27 -13.40
N ASP A 49 -3.61 52.72 -14.34
CA ASP A 49 -2.20 52.40 -14.52
C ASP A 49 -1.36 52.78 -13.29
N GLU A 50 -0.37 51.95 -12.97
CA GLU A 50 1.01 52.44 -12.85
C GLU A 50 2.02 51.31 -13.04
N THR A 51 2.89 51.53 -14.02
CA THR A 51 3.94 50.67 -14.56
C THR A 51 5.17 50.66 -13.65
N ILE A 52 5.67 49.48 -13.25
CA ILE A 52 7.12 49.25 -13.11
C ILE A 52 7.46 47.88 -13.71
N ALA A 53 8.31 47.92 -14.74
CA ALA A 53 8.87 46.78 -15.43
C ALA A 53 10.07 46.19 -14.68
N ALA A 54 10.18 44.87 -14.62
CA ALA A 54 11.45 44.14 -14.63
C ALA A 54 11.24 42.70 -15.15
N THR A 55 12.19 42.28 -15.97
CA THR A 55 12.22 41.19 -16.96
C THR A 55 12.40 39.76 -16.39
N PRO A 56 12.34 38.71 -17.24
CA PRO A 56 11.88 37.36 -16.92
C PRO A 56 13.01 36.37 -16.62
N ASN A 57 12.72 35.28 -15.88
CA ASN A 57 13.18 33.93 -16.20
C ASN A 57 12.77 32.87 -15.16
N ASP A 58 12.56 31.67 -15.70
CA ASP A 58 12.70 30.33 -15.10
C ASP A 58 11.62 29.74 -14.18
N SER A 59 10.77 28.96 -14.85
CA SER A 59 10.49 27.54 -14.59
C SER A 59 9.75 27.11 -13.31
N PRO A 60 8.63 26.37 -13.46
CA PRO A 60 7.86 25.80 -12.35
C PRO A 60 8.44 24.43 -11.99
N THR A 61 9.05 24.29 -10.82
CA THR A 61 9.02 23.05 -10.03
C THR A 61 9.50 23.39 -8.62
N SER A 62 8.63 23.98 -7.79
CA SER A 62 8.85 23.87 -6.35
C SER A 62 8.69 22.38 -6.01
N SER A 63 9.82 21.67 -6.02
CA SER A 63 9.90 20.26 -5.73
C SER A 63 9.19 19.99 -4.40
N VAL A 64 8.46 18.89 -4.30
CA VAL A 64 7.79 18.43 -3.07
C VAL A 64 8.74 18.47 -1.87
N THR A 65 10.04 18.29 -2.12
CA THR A 65 11.11 18.43 -1.14
C THR A 65 11.23 19.84 -0.56
N ASP A 66 11.11 20.88 -1.37
CA ASP A 66 11.24 22.28 -0.94
C ASP A 66 10.05 22.68 -0.04
N GLN A 67 8.86 22.19 -0.37
CA GLN A 67 7.68 22.33 0.48
C GLN A 67 7.82 21.53 1.78
N ALA A 68 8.40 20.32 1.74
CA ALA A 68 8.69 19.54 2.94
C ALA A 68 9.72 20.24 3.86
N TYR A 69 10.78 20.82 3.30
CA TYR A 69 11.79 21.56 4.07
C TYR A 69 11.20 22.79 4.76
N ARG A 70 10.32 23.55 4.08
CA ARG A 70 9.61 24.68 4.68
C ARG A 70 8.67 24.26 5.81
N ILE A 71 7.97 23.14 5.67
CA ILE A 71 7.10 22.60 6.74
C ILE A 71 7.94 22.17 7.95
N VAL A 72 9.09 21.55 7.74
CA VAL A 72 10.00 21.14 8.84
C VAL A 72 10.59 22.35 9.56
N THR A 73 11.08 23.36 8.83
CA THR A 73 11.62 24.59 9.46
C THR A 73 10.54 25.44 10.12
N SER A 74 9.34 25.47 9.56
CA SER A 74 8.19 26.16 10.18
C SER A 74 7.69 25.43 11.43
N SER A 75 7.70 24.10 11.45
CA SER A 75 7.31 23.31 12.63
C SER A 75 8.33 23.39 13.77
N MET A 76 9.55 23.84 13.50
CA MET A 76 10.56 24.16 14.53
C MET A 76 10.35 25.53 15.20
N MET A 77 9.54 26.43 14.63
CA MET A 77 9.43 27.83 15.07
C MET A 77 8.04 28.22 15.63
N ALA A 78 7.01 27.36 15.52
CA ALA A 78 5.68 27.65 16.05
C ALA A 78 4.99 26.40 16.61
N ASP A 79 4.52 26.47 17.86
CA ASP A 79 3.47 25.59 18.43
C ASP A 79 2.08 26.00 17.88
N PRO A 80 1.08 25.10 17.81
CA PRO A 80 1.08 23.68 17.50
C PRO A 80 0.52 23.44 16.07
N ILE A 81 0.96 22.37 15.42
CA ILE A 81 0.56 22.02 14.04
C ILE A 81 -0.93 21.66 14.04
N HIS A 82 -1.80 22.62 13.70
CA HIS A 82 -3.23 22.40 13.59
C HIS A 82 -3.55 21.43 12.45
N GLN A 83 -4.14 20.29 12.82
CA GLN A 83 -4.88 19.36 11.95
C GLN A 83 -4.12 18.91 10.69
N THR A 84 -3.00 18.25 10.92
CA THR A 84 -2.21 17.59 9.87
C THR A 84 -3.01 16.49 9.19
N ASN A 85 -3.06 16.49 7.85
CA ASN A 85 -3.58 15.37 7.06
C ASN A 85 -2.83 14.07 7.45
N PRO A 86 -3.50 12.91 7.63
CA PRO A 86 -2.85 11.66 8.04
C PRO A 86 -1.67 11.27 7.14
N VAL A 87 -1.77 11.52 5.83
CA VAL A 87 -0.68 11.22 4.88
C VAL A 87 0.53 12.12 5.12
N THR A 88 0.29 13.41 5.38
CA THR A 88 1.35 14.37 5.71
C THR A 88 2.01 14.02 7.05
N ALA A 89 1.22 13.65 8.06
CA ALA A 89 1.74 13.22 9.36
C ALA A 89 2.61 11.95 9.25
N LEU A 90 2.22 10.99 8.40
CA LEU A 90 3.02 9.81 8.09
C LEU A 90 4.35 10.16 7.41
N SER A 91 4.34 11.06 6.43
CA SER A 91 5.57 11.52 5.75
C SER A 91 6.50 12.29 6.68
N LEU A 92 5.93 13.11 7.59
CA LEU A 92 6.69 13.83 8.60
C LEU A 92 7.28 12.88 9.65
N LEU A 93 6.53 11.84 10.03
CA LEU A 93 7.05 10.76 10.88
C LEU A 93 8.21 10.03 10.19
N GLU A 94 8.06 9.63 8.93
CA GLU A 94 9.12 8.98 8.15
C GLU A 94 10.40 9.83 8.09
N THR A 95 10.23 11.15 7.90
CA THR A 95 11.33 12.12 7.91
C THR A 95 11.97 12.23 9.29
N ALA A 96 11.16 12.30 10.36
CA ALA A 96 11.65 12.38 11.73
C ALA A 96 12.43 11.11 12.14
N LEU A 97 11.96 9.92 11.71
CA LEU A 97 12.64 8.65 11.91
C LEU A 97 13.96 8.59 11.17
N THR A 98 13.97 8.99 9.89
CA THR A 98 15.19 9.04 9.06
C THR A 98 16.24 9.96 9.68
N ASN A 99 15.82 11.12 10.20
CA ASN A 99 16.69 12.09 10.85
C ASN A 99 16.99 11.77 12.32
N ARG A 100 16.53 10.63 12.85
CA ARG A 100 16.66 10.21 14.26
C ARG A 100 16.19 11.26 15.27
N ASN A 101 15.21 12.08 14.91
CA ASN A 101 14.62 13.07 15.79
C ASN A 101 13.53 12.43 16.65
N VAL A 102 13.93 11.79 17.75
CA VAL A 102 13.04 11.03 18.65
C VAL A 102 11.89 11.86 19.22
N PRO A 103 12.11 13.10 19.74
CA PRO A 103 11.01 13.92 20.26
C PRO A 103 9.95 14.23 19.20
N LEU A 104 10.39 14.58 17.99
CA LEU A 104 9.50 14.90 16.88
C LEU A 104 8.74 13.66 16.40
N ALA A 105 9.42 12.51 16.32
CA ALA A 105 8.77 11.24 15.98
C ALA A 105 7.70 10.85 17.01
N LYS A 106 7.98 10.99 18.31
CA LYS A 106 6.97 10.75 19.37
C LYS A 106 5.75 11.65 19.21
N HIS A 107 5.97 12.94 18.93
CA HIS A 107 4.89 13.89 18.70
C HIS A 107 3.98 13.45 17.54
N TYR A 108 4.56 13.05 16.39
CA TYR A 108 3.76 12.60 15.24
C TYR A 108 3.08 11.26 15.46
N ILE A 109 3.70 10.35 16.22
CA ILE A 109 3.07 9.09 16.63
C ILE A 109 1.82 9.36 17.47
N ASP A 110 1.91 10.23 18.48
CA ASP A 110 0.76 10.57 19.32
C ASP A 110 -0.33 11.26 18.51
N ASN A 111 0.04 12.18 17.61
CA ASN A 111 -0.90 12.84 16.70
C ASN A 111 -1.58 11.85 15.73
N LEU A 112 -0.83 10.91 15.14
CA LEU A 112 -1.38 9.89 14.25
C LEU A 112 -2.37 8.98 14.96
N ALA A 113 -2.13 8.64 16.23
CA ALA A 113 -3.07 7.85 17.01
C ALA A 113 -4.44 8.53 17.06
N GLU A 114 -4.51 9.86 17.21
CA GLU A 114 -5.75 10.62 17.26
C GLU A 114 -6.44 10.74 15.89
N LEU A 115 -5.69 10.68 14.80
CA LEU A 115 -6.18 10.85 13.43
C LEU A 115 -6.76 9.57 12.79
N ILE A 116 -6.64 8.41 13.44
CA ILE A 116 -7.21 7.14 12.93
C ILE A 116 -8.74 7.27 12.85
N ARG A 117 -9.26 7.09 11.64
CA ARG A 117 -10.67 7.15 11.27
C ARG A 117 -10.97 6.09 10.21
N LYS A 118 -12.26 5.90 9.91
CA LYS A 118 -12.72 4.92 8.94
C LYS A 118 -12.09 5.06 7.54
N ASP A 119 -11.83 6.28 7.10
CA ASP A 119 -11.34 6.61 5.76
C ASP A 119 -9.82 6.43 5.58
N ASN A 120 -9.05 6.30 6.66
CA ASN A 120 -7.58 6.29 6.60
C ASN A 120 -6.91 5.12 7.35
N ALA A 121 -7.68 4.28 8.05
CA ALA A 121 -7.14 3.20 8.87
C ALA A 121 -6.26 2.22 8.08
N LEU A 122 -6.69 1.81 6.87
CA LEU A 122 -5.90 0.91 6.02
C LEU A 122 -4.61 1.57 5.51
N THR A 123 -4.67 2.83 5.08
CA THR A 123 -3.50 3.57 4.61
C THR A 123 -2.46 3.73 5.72
N ILE A 124 -2.91 4.07 6.93
CA ILE A 124 -2.04 4.18 8.11
C ILE A 124 -1.40 2.82 8.40
N LEU A 125 -2.19 1.74 8.43
CA LEU A 125 -1.70 0.39 8.71
C LEU A 125 -0.67 -0.07 7.66
N HIS A 126 -0.98 0.09 6.37
CA HIS A 126 -0.07 -0.23 5.27
C HIS A 126 1.28 0.49 5.42
N ARG A 127 1.26 1.81 5.61
CA ARG A 127 2.50 2.60 5.72
C ARG A 127 3.31 2.24 6.95
N MET A 128 2.63 1.95 8.06
CA MET A 128 3.26 1.51 9.31
C MET A 128 3.86 0.12 9.21
N GLY A 129 3.31 -0.76 8.38
CA GLY A 129 3.84 -2.10 8.15
C GLY A 129 5.33 -2.09 7.78
N ARG A 130 5.80 -1.05 7.09
CA ARG A 130 7.23 -0.87 6.76
C ARG A 130 8.14 -0.76 7.99
N TRP A 131 7.66 -0.19 9.09
CA TRP A 131 8.44 -0.03 10.32
C TRP A 131 8.22 -1.18 11.30
N VAL A 132 6.98 -1.67 11.38
CA VAL A 132 6.61 -2.76 12.29
C VAL A 132 7.19 -4.10 11.81
N HIS A 133 7.15 -4.34 10.50
CA HIS A 133 7.63 -5.59 9.88
C HIS A 133 9.02 -5.46 9.26
N ALA A 134 9.74 -4.36 9.53
CA ALA A 134 11.09 -4.12 8.98
C ALA A 134 12.04 -5.31 9.24
N SER A 135 11.99 -5.89 10.45
CA SER A 135 12.82 -7.03 10.82
C SER A 135 12.50 -8.33 10.06
N GLU A 136 11.30 -8.43 9.48
CA GLU A 136 10.88 -9.59 8.69
C GLU A 136 11.26 -9.46 7.21
N LEU A 137 11.34 -8.22 6.72
CA LEU A 137 11.92 -7.90 5.42
C LEU A 137 13.44 -8.17 5.41
N ASP A 138 14.14 -7.79 6.49
CA ASP A 138 15.57 -8.11 6.67
C ASP A 138 15.82 -9.63 6.72
N ARG A 139 14.93 -10.40 7.35
CA ARG A 139 15.03 -11.88 7.38
C ARG A 139 14.97 -12.52 5.99
N GLN A 140 14.33 -11.90 5.01
CA GLN A 140 14.25 -12.42 3.63
C GLN A 140 15.46 -12.03 2.77
N LEU A 141 16.25 -11.03 3.17
CA LEU A 141 17.38 -10.48 2.42
C LEU A 141 18.72 -10.65 3.18
N ASN A 142 18.87 -11.68 4.01
CA ASN A 142 20.10 -11.95 4.77
C ASN A 142 21.34 -12.19 3.87
N PHE A 143 21.90 -11.10 3.36
CA PHE A 143 23.29 -10.88 2.97
C PHE A 143 23.86 -9.76 3.84
N GLU A 144 23.48 -9.74 5.12
CA GLU A 144 24.12 -8.83 6.07
C GLU A 144 25.58 -9.28 6.23
N PRO A 145 26.59 -8.41 6.01
CA PRO A 145 27.96 -8.76 6.34
C PRO A 145 28.01 -9.11 7.82
N SER A 146 28.57 -10.28 8.15
CA SER A 146 28.59 -10.89 9.49
C SER A 146 29.21 -10.02 10.61
N ALA A 147 29.72 -8.83 10.30
CA ALA A 147 30.35 -7.94 11.24
C ALA A 147 29.45 -6.71 11.49
N PRO A 148 28.88 -6.54 12.69
CA PRO A 148 28.21 -5.30 13.04
C PRO A 148 29.22 -4.14 12.95
N PRO A 149 28.84 -2.97 12.37
CA PRO A 149 29.68 -1.78 12.41
C PRO A 149 30.08 -1.46 13.85
N LEU A 150 31.34 -1.12 14.09
CA LEU A 150 31.77 -0.61 15.38
C LEU A 150 31.01 0.70 15.66
N VAL A 151 30.03 0.63 16.54
CA VAL A 151 29.38 1.79 17.14
C VAL A 151 29.65 1.71 18.63
N ASP A 152 30.29 2.74 19.19
CA ASP A 152 30.72 2.76 20.59
C ASP A 152 29.56 2.59 21.59
N ASN A 153 28.31 2.84 21.14
CA ASN A 153 27.11 2.81 21.95
C ASN A 153 26.05 1.88 21.32
N ALA A 154 26.13 0.58 21.58
CA ALA A 154 25.13 -0.41 21.11
C ALA A 154 23.68 -0.08 21.53
N GLN A 155 23.51 0.71 22.61
CA GLN A 155 22.22 1.19 23.11
C GLN A 155 21.46 2.11 22.13
N GLU A 156 22.16 2.88 21.28
CA GLU A 156 21.54 3.87 20.37
C GLU A 156 20.89 3.23 19.13
N ARG A 157 21.18 1.96 18.85
CA ARG A 157 20.50 1.16 17.82
C ARG A 157 19.23 0.49 18.34
N ASN A 158 18.90 0.64 19.62
CA ASN A 158 17.76 -0.06 20.18
C ASN A 158 16.46 0.69 19.85
N ASP A 159 15.88 0.39 18.68
CA ASP A 159 14.57 0.87 18.21
C ASP A 159 13.39 0.39 19.09
N ASP A 160 13.68 -0.24 20.24
CA ASP A 160 12.69 -0.67 21.23
C ASP A 160 11.76 0.47 21.68
N TRP A 161 12.27 1.70 21.69
CA TRP A 161 11.47 2.87 22.04
C TRP A 161 10.30 3.14 21.07
N MET A 162 10.37 2.64 19.83
CA MET A 162 9.31 2.78 18.82
C MET A 162 8.25 1.67 18.89
N LYS A 163 8.59 0.49 19.42
CA LYS A 163 7.70 -0.68 19.36
C LYS A 163 6.39 -0.44 20.08
N GLN A 164 6.45 0.00 21.33
CA GLN A 164 5.26 0.26 22.15
C GLN A 164 4.32 1.30 21.51
N PRO A 165 4.80 2.50 21.11
CA PRO A 165 3.93 3.48 20.47
C PRO A 165 3.38 3.04 19.11
N LEU A 166 4.18 2.40 18.25
CA LEU A 166 3.70 1.88 16.96
C LEU A 166 2.65 0.78 17.15
N ASN A 167 2.83 -0.12 18.12
CA ASN A 167 1.84 -1.14 18.44
C ASN A 167 0.51 -0.52 18.90
N ARG A 168 0.53 0.57 19.68
CA ARG A 168 -0.71 1.26 20.07
C ARG A 168 -1.47 1.84 18.89
N ILE A 169 -0.77 2.43 17.92
CA ILE A 169 -1.40 2.95 16.69
C ILE A 169 -1.95 1.78 15.86
N ARG A 170 -1.17 0.71 15.70
CA ARG A 170 -1.59 -0.53 15.02
C ARG A 170 -2.87 -1.09 15.65
N ASP A 171 -2.89 -1.28 16.97
CA ASP A 171 -4.04 -1.80 17.71
C ASP A 171 -5.28 -0.93 17.52
N ARG A 172 -5.11 0.40 17.50
CA ARG A 172 -6.21 1.33 17.26
C ARG A 172 -6.73 1.24 15.83
N ALA A 173 -5.85 1.11 14.83
CA ALA A 173 -6.24 0.91 13.44
C ALA A 173 -7.00 -0.42 13.26
N LEU A 174 -6.50 -1.50 13.86
CA LEU A 174 -7.18 -2.81 13.84
C LEU A 174 -8.55 -2.75 14.51
N ARG A 175 -8.68 -2.07 15.66
CA ARG A 175 -9.99 -1.87 16.32
C ARG A 175 -10.95 -1.04 15.48
N GLU A 176 -10.46 -0.11 14.67
CA GLU A 176 -11.31 0.65 13.74
C GLU A 176 -11.78 -0.24 12.59
N ILE A 177 -10.89 -1.07 12.05
CA ILE A 177 -11.20 -2.06 11.01
C ILE A 177 -12.25 -3.06 11.50
N ASP A 178 -12.09 -3.55 12.72
CA ASP A 178 -12.98 -4.52 13.34
C ASP A 178 -14.45 -4.05 13.39
N LYS A 179 -14.72 -2.74 13.40
CA LYS A 179 -16.08 -2.19 13.51
C LYS A 179 -16.91 -2.39 12.25
N ASP A 180 -16.28 -2.42 11.08
CA ASP A 180 -16.93 -2.48 9.77
C ASP A 180 -16.05 -3.25 8.76
N GLY A 181 -15.81 -4.53 9.06
CA GLY A 181 -14.92 -5.39 8.27
C GLY A 181 -15.34 -5.50 6.82
N ASP A 182 -16.64 -5.55 6.53
CA ASP A 182 -17.17 -5.56 5.16
C ASP A 182 -16.67 -4.39 4.32
N TYR A 183 -16.68 -3.19 4.90
CA TYR A 183 -16.22 -2.00 4.20
C TYR A 183 -14.72 -2.10 3.88
N PHE A 184 -13.90 -2.43 4.87
CA PHE A 184 -12.44 -2.45 4.74
C PHE A 184 -11.93 -3.58 3.87
N LEU A 185 -12.45 -4.79 4.07
CA LEU A 185 -12.03 -5.97 3.31
C LEU A 185 -12.29 -5.80 1.81
N LYS A 186 -13.28 -4.99 1.41
CA LYS A 186 -13.61 -4.72 -0.01
C LYS A 186 -12.74 -3.65 -0.65
N GLN A 187 -12.00 -2.86 0.12
CA GLN A 187 -11.15 -1.79 -0.43
C GLN A 187 -9.94 -2.36 -1.17
N THR A 188 -9.44 -1.61 -2.15
CA THR A 188 -8.21 -1.94 -2.90
C THR A 188 -6.96 -1.84 -2.03
N GLU A 189 -6.96 -0.91 -1.07
CA GLU A 189 -5.88 -0.65 -0.13
C GLU A 189 -5.62 -1.85 0.79
N PHE A 190 -6.62 -2.72 0.98
CA PHE A 190 -6.44 -3.98 1.69
C PHE A 190 -5.45 -4.90 0.94
N GLU A 191 -5.47 -4.89 -0.38
CA GLU A 191 -4.61 -5.72 -1.23
C GLU A 191 -3.15 -5.26 -1.18
N GLU A 192 -2.88 -4.05 -0.68
CA GLU A 192 -1.56 -3.47 -0.49
C GLU A 192 -0.92 -3.82 0.87
N LEU A 193 -1.67 -4.42 1.79
CA LEU A 193 -1.19 -4.74 3.13
C LEU A 193 -0.07 -5.80 3.12
N HIS A 194 0.77 -5.75 4.16
CA HIS A 194 1.77 -6.78 4.42
C HIS A 194 1.09 -8.10 4.86
N TYR A 195 1.71 -9.25 4.58
CA TYR A 195 1.17 -10.57 4.92
C TYR A 195 0.71 -10.65 6.38
N GLN A 196 1.54 -10.20 7.32
CA GLN A 196 1.22 -10.26 8.75
C GLN A 196 0.04 -9.36 9.13
N ASP A 197 -0.17 -8.23 8.43
CA ASP A 197 -1.34 -7.37 8.67
C ASP A 197 -2.62 -8.03 8.18
N VAL A 198 -2.58 -8.67 7.02
CA VAL A 198 -3.71 -9.43 6.48
C VAL A 198 -4.06 -10.60 7.40
N LEU A 199 -3.05 -11.33 7.87
CA LEU A 199 -3.25 -12.43 8.79
C LEU A 199 -3.86 -11.93 10.10
N ASP A 200 -3.27 -10.90 10.70
CA ASP A 200 -3.76 -10.32 11.94
C ASP A 200 -5.19 -9.79 11.81
N ILE A 201 -5.59 -9.20 10.69
CA ILE A 201 -6.98 -8.76 10.48
C ILE A 201 -7.91 -9.96 10.39
N THR A 202 -7.57 -10.94 9.56
CA THR A 202 -8.48 -12.01 9.14
C THR A 202 -8.72 -13.07 10.22
N VAL A 203 -7.77 -13.27 11.14
CA VAL A 203 -7.93 -14.23 12.25
C VAL A 203 -8.62 -13.63 13.49
N ARG A 204 -8.93 -12.33 13.50
CA ARG A 204 -9.53 -11.66 14.67
C ARG A 204 -11.00 -12.01 14.83
N ASP A 205 -11.35 -12.50 16.01
CA ASP A 205 -12.72 -12.78 16.42
C ASP A 205 -13.59 -11.51 16.53
N THR A 206 -12.94 -10.36 16.68
CA THR A 206 -13.60 -9.06 16.82
C THR A 206 -13.98 -8.44 15.49
N LEU A 207 -13.54 -9.01 14.35
CA LEU A 207 -13.80 -8.49 13.03
C LEU A 207 -15.28 -8.66 12.65
N ARG A 208 -16.01 -7.55 12.52
CA ARG A 208 -17.43 -7.57 12.16
C ARG A 208 -17.61 -7.67 10.65
N VAL A 209 -17.96 -8.87 10.19
CA VAL A 209 -18.32 -9.15 8.80
C VAL A 209 -19.71 -9.78 8.72
N SER A 210 -20.36 -9.59 7.57
CA SER A 210 -21.65 -10.16 7.22
C SER A 210 -21.56 -11.66 6.93
N SER A 211 -20.41 -12.13 6.44
CA SER A 211 -20.14 -13.53 6.13
C SER A 211 -18.65 -13.78 6.00
N GLU A 212 -18.21 -14.99 6.38
CA GLU A 212 -16.85 -15.50 6.19
C GLU A 212 -16.45 -15.55 4.70
N LEU A 213 -17.43 -15.60 3.80
CA LEU A 213 -17.18 -15.47 2.36
C LEU A 213 -16.51 -14.13 2.00
N VAL A 214 -16.78 -13.06 2.74
CA VAL A 214 -16.16 -11.74 2.53
C VAL A 214 -14.66 -11.81 2.88
N VAL A 215 -14.33 -12.47 3.99
CA VAL A 215 -12.95 -12.70 4.44
C VAL A 215 -12.19 -13.54 3.41
N TYR A 216 -12.76 -14.66 3.01
CA TYR A 216 -12.18 -15.53 1.98
C TYR A 216 -11.94 -14.77 0.67
N SER A 217 -12.94 -14.02 0.18
CA SER A 217 -12.81 -13.26 -1.07
C SER A 217 -11.73 -12.18 -0.99
N ALA A 218 -11.56 -11.53 0.17
CA ALA A 218 -10.51 -10.53 0.36
C ALA A 218 -9.11 -11.16 0.38
N ILE A 219 -8.95 -12.31 1.06
CA ILE A 219 -7.70 -13.06 1.08
C ILE A 219 -7.31 -13.52 -0.33
N MET A 220 -8.25 -14.04 -1.12
CA MET A 220 -7.97 -14.49 -2.48
C MET A 220 -7.56 -13.35 -3.42
N ARG A 221 -8.18 -12.17 -3.27
CA ARG A 221 -7.77 -10.96 -4.00
C ARG A 221 -6.37 -10.50 -3.59
N TRP A 222 -6.12 -10.40 -2.28
CA TRP A 222 -4.79 -10.06 -1.76
C TRP A 222 -3.73 -11.03 -2.28
N ALA A 223 -3.98 -12.34 -2.24
CA ALA A 223 -3.03 -13.35 -2.69
C ALA A 223 -2.76 -13.27 -4.20
N SER A 224 -3.79 -13.00 -5.01
CA SER A 224 -3.64 -12.76 -6.44
C SER A 224 -2.80 -11.51 -6.72
N ASN A 225 -3.02 -10.42 -5.99
CA ASN A 225 -2.22 -9.20 -6.09
C ASN A 225 -0.77 -9.45 -5.63
N GLU A 226 -0.57 -10.23 -4.57
CA GLU A 226 0.76 -10.57 -4.06
C GLU A 226 1.55 -11.49 -5.01
N CYS A 227 0.87 -12.41 -5.72
CA CYS A 227 1.48 -13.14 -6.84
C CYS A 227 1.97 -12.18 -7.93
N GLN A 228 1.14 -11.21 -8.32
CA GLN A 228 1.51 -10.20 -9.31
C GLN A 228 2.70 -9.33 -8.84
N ARG A 229 2.70 -8.88 -7.57
CA ARG A 229 3.84 -8.14 -6.98
C ARG A 229 5.15 -8.92 -7.02
N LYS A 230 5.08 -10.25 -6.88
CA LYS A 230 6.23 -11.16 -6.95
C LYS A 230 6.58 -11.61 -8.37
N GLY A 231 5.85 -11.15 -9.39
CA GLY A 231 6.04 -11.58 -10.78
C GLY A 231 5.68 -13.05 -11.03
N LEU A 232 4.81 -13.63 -10.20
CA LEU A 232 4.34 -15.01 -10.30
C LEU A 232 3.00 -15.07 -11.06
N SER A 233 2.75 -16.17 -11.76
CA SER A 233 1.43 -16.47 -12.32
C SER A 233 0.46 -16.86 -11.21
N ASN A 234 -0.85 -16.61 -11.41
CA ASN A 234 -1.93 -16.99 -10.48
C ASN A 234 -2.28 -18.49 -10.56
N GLU A 235 -1.28 -19.35 -10.69
CA GLU A 235 -1.44 -20.79 -10.64
C GLU A 235 -1.60 -21.28 -9.20
N ASP A 236 -2.33 -22.39 -9.00
CA ASP A 236 -2.66 -22.94 -7.68
C ASP A 236 -1.42 -23.15 -6.78
N VAL A 237 -0.29 -23.55 -7.36
CA VAL A 237 0.96 -23.78 -6.62
C VAL A 237 1.50 -22.47 -6.05
N ASN A 238 1.53 -21.41 -6.86
CA ASN A 238 2.00 -20.09 -6.43
C ASN A 238 1.03 -19.46 -5.43
N MET A 239 -0.27 -19.61 -5.67
CA MET A 239 -1.31 -19.12 -4.77
C MET A 239 -1.18 -19.75 -3.38
N LYS A 240 -1.02 -21.09 -3.30
CA LYS A 240 -0.80 -21.80 -2.04
C LYS A 240 0.49 -21.36 -1.33
N ALA A 241 1.56 -21.13 -2.10
CA ALA A 241 2.84 -20.66 -1.55
C ALA A 241 2.74 -19.25 -0.95
N VAL A 242 1.92 -18.38 -1.55
CA VAL A 242 1.67 -17.02 -1.05
C VAL A 242 0.73 -17.03 0.16
N LEU A 243 -0.33 -17.83 0.14
CA LEU A 243 -1.34 -17.88 1.19
C LEU A 243 -0.80 -18.38 2.52
N LYS A 244 0.05 -19.43 2.54
CA LYS A 244 0.57 -20.01 3.79
C LYS A 244 -0.55 -20.26 4.81
N ASP A 245 -0.50 -19.62 5.98
CA ASP A 245 -1.49 -19.79 7.05
C ASP A 245 -2.81 -19.08 6.77
N LEU A 246 -2.84 -18.10 5.86
CA LEU A 246 -4.07 -17.37 5.48
C LEU A 246 -5.14 -18.28 4.90
N ILE A 247 -4.77 -19.45 4.36
CA ILE A 247 -5.74 -20.43 3.86
C ILE A 247 -6.69 -20.94 4.96
N TYR A 248 -6.28 -20.85 6.23
CA TYR A 248 -7.06 -21.29 7.39
C TYR A 248 -7.69 -20.14 8.17
N ALA A 249 -7.55 -18.89 7.70
CA ALA A 249 -8.07 -17.72 8.41
C ALA A 249 -9.61 -17.59 8.36
N PRO A 250 -10.29 -17.82 7.22
CA PRO A 250 -11.76 -17.87 7.18
C PRO A 250 -12.30 -19.07 7.97
N ARG A 251 -13.42 -18.88 8.68
CA ARG A 251 -13.98 -19.87 9.62
C ARG A 251 -15.33 -20.46 9.23
#